data_AF-A0A164GNJ7-F1
#
_entry.id   AF-A0A164GNJ7-F1
#
_cell.length_a   1.000
_cell.length_b   1.000
_cell.length_c   1.000
_cell.angle_alpha   90.00
_cell.angle_beta   90.00
_cell.angle_gamma   90.00
#
_symmetry.space_group_name_H-M   'P 1'
#
loop_
_entity.id
_entity.type
_entity.pdbx_description
1 polymer ?
#
loop_
_entity_poly.entity_id
_entity_poly.type
_entity_poly.pdbx_seq_one_letter_code
_entity_poly.pdbx_strand_id
1 'polypeptide(L)'
;MPKWKPIRQCNLIKLVLATRTLVLTSTSRGPSSWTHYRLVWSPAHHEGELLEFRSKCSILWSYDWVSITLVYTQVVTLSTYSFVIACIFGRQCIDNGSKDISLDVYFPLWTVLQILFYMGLLKVAEHMINQYSEDDEDFDLSYLLNRHSK
;
A
#
# COMPACT_ATOMS: atom_id res chain seq x y z
N MET A 1 13.17 12.38 -2.67
CA MET A 1 13.51 11.19 -3.48
C MET A 1 13.63 10.00 -2.53
N PRO A 2 12.62 9.12 -2.41
CA PRO A 2 12.75 7.99 -1.52
C PRO A 2 13.70 6.96 -2.16
N LYS A 3 14.74 6.60 -1.40
CA LYS A 3 15.73 5.58 -1.73
C LYS A 3 15.14 4.21 -1.40
N TRP A 4 14.97 3.36 -2.40
CA TRP A 4 14.62 1.95 -2.18
C TRP A 4 15.87 1.16 -1.76
N LYS A 5 15.83 0.53 -0.57
CA LYS A 5 16.78 -0.52 -0.17
C LYS A 5 16.19 -1.88 -0.53
N PRO A 6 16.99 -2.84 -1.03
CA PRO A 6 16.52 -4.18 -1.30
C PRO A 6 16.38 -4.95 0.02
N ILE A 7 15.14 -5.22 0.45
CA ILE A 7 14.86 -6.14 1.55
C ILE A 7 14.97 -7.57 1.02
N ARG A 8 15.76 -8.35 1.75
CA ARG A 8 16.36 -9.63 1.37
C ARG A 8 15.35 -10.77 1.26
N GLN A 9 15.52 -11.60 0.24
CA GLN A 9 14.94 -12.92 -0.05
C GLN A 9 15.11 -14.00 1.06
N CYS A 10 15.54 -13.65 2.27
CA CYS A 10 15.93 -14.63 3.31
C CYS A 10 14.74 -15.26 4.06
N ASN A 11 13.55 -14.67 4.02
CA ASN A 11 12.40 -15.19 4.80
C ASN A 11 11.62 -16.29 4.06
N LEU A 12 11.62 -16.27 2.72
CA LEU A 12 10.91 -17.27 1.91
C LEU A 12 11.57 -18.66 1.98
N ILE A 13 12.90 -18.71 2.01
CA ILE A 13 13.65 -19.97 2.13
C ILE A 13 13.37 -20.65 3.48
N LYS A 14 13.24 -19.86 4.57
CA LYS A 14 12.88 -20.39 5.90
C LYS A 14 11.46 -20.97 5.93
N LEU A 15 10.50 -20.33 5.28
CA LEU A 15 9.11 -20.79 5.23
C LEU A 15 8.95 -22.06 4.38
N VAL A 16 9.65 -22.14 3.24
CA VAL A 16 9.66 -23.34 2.39
C VAL A 16 10.36 -24.52 3.08
N LEU A 17 11.45 -24.26 3.80
CA LEU A 17 12.12 -25.28 4.63
C LEU A 17 11.20 -25.78 5.75
N ALA A 18 10.52 -24.89 6.48
CA ALA A 18 9.60 -25.28 7.55
C ALA A 18 8.46 -26.20 7.05
N THR A 19 7.91 -25.90 5.86
CA THR A 19 6.86 -26.71 5.25
C THR A 19 7.37 -28.10 4.86
N ARG A 20 8.60 -28.20 4.33
CA ARG A 20 9.24 -29.49 4.00
C ARG A 20 9.55 -30.32 5.24
N THR A 21 10.00 -29.70 6.34
CA THR A 21 10.33 -30.42 7.56
C THR A 21 9.08 -30.96 8.25
N LEU A 22 7.97 -30.21 8.25
CA LEU A 22 6.68 -30.64 8.81
C LEU A 22 6.09 -31.88 8.09
N VAL A 23 6.18 -31.91 6.76
CA VAL A 23 5.76 -33.07 5.94
C VAL A 23 6.63 -34.31 6.23
N LEU A 24 7.93 -34.11 6.44
CA LEU A 24 8.85 -35.22 6.74
C LEU A 24 8.67 -35.74 8.18
N THR A 25 8.35 -34.89 9.15
CA THR A 25 8.00 -35.32 10.52
C THR A 25 6.64 -36.01 10.59
N SER A 26 5.69 -35.65 9.71
CA SER A 26 4.41 -36.37 9.55
C SER A 26 4.61 -37.78 8.98
N THR A 27 5.62 -37.97 8.12
CA THR A 27 5.88 -39.26 7.48
C THR A 27 6.76 -40.19 8.34
N SER A 28 7.46 -39.68 9.35
CA SER A 28 8.44 -40.44 10.13
C SER A 28 8.22 -40.39 11.65
N ARG A 29 7.19 -41.10 12.13
CA ARG A 29 7.14 -41.90 13.38
C ARG A 29 5.71 -41.96 13.95
N GLY A 30 5.15 -43.17 13.97
CA GLY A 30 3.98 -43.48 14.80
C GLY A 30 3.71 -44.98 14.85
N PRO A 31 3.74 -45.65 16.02
CA PRO A 31 3.45 -47.07 16.16
C PRO A 31 1.97 -47.38 15.86
N SER A 32 1.70 -48.61 15.39
CA SER A 32 0.46 -49.10 14.79
C SER A 32 -0.78 -49.17 15.71
N SER A 33 -0.71 -48.73 16.97
CA SER A 33 -1.78 -48.86 17.97
C SER A 33 -2.73 -47.66 18.09
N TRP A 34 -2.54 -46.59 17.30
CA TRP A 34 -3.27 -45.31 17.46
C TRP A 34 -4.30 -45.03 16.35
N THR A 35 -4.98 -46.05 15.84
CA THR A 35 -5.97 -45.89 14.75
C THR A 35 -7.23 -45.12 15.16
N HIS A 36 -7.61 -45.14 16.45
CA HIS A 36 -8.83 -44.48 16.93
C HIS A 36 -8.74 -42.95 17.06
N TYR A 37 -7.54 -42.38 17.18
CA TYR A 37 -7.31 -40.93 17.32
C TYR A 37 -6.95 -40.24 16.00
N ARG A 38 -6.76 -41.04 14.93
CA ARG A 38 -6.36 -40.60 13.58
C ARG A 38 -7.42 -39.73 12.89
N LEU A 39 -8.68 -39.80 13.32
CA LEU A 39 -9.77 -39.02 12.71
C LEU A 39 -9.92 -37.61 13.31
N VAL A 40 -9.50 -37.40 14.56
CA VAL A 40 -9.54 -36.08 15.21
C VAL A 40 -8.33 -35.23 14.80
N TRP A 41 -7.20 -35.87 14.53
CA TRP A 41 -5.97 -35.25 14.03
C TRP A 41 -5.77 -35.57 12.53
N SER A 42 -6.79 -35.31 11.70
CA SER A 42 -6.62 -35.43 10.25
C SER A 42 -5.68 -34.31 9.78
N PRO A 43 -4.48 -34.61 9.25
CA PRO A 43 -3.51 -33.61 8.79
C PRO A 43 -4.11 -32.65 7.75
N ALA A 44 -5.12 -33.11 7.01
CA ALA A 44 -5.81 -32.35 5.98
C ALA A 44 -6.52 -31.08 6.49
N HIS A 45 -7.03 -31.07 7.74
CA HIS A 45 -7.69 -29.88 8.28
C HIS A 45 -6.69 -28.78 8.63
N HIS A 46 -5.56 -29.13 9.26
CA HIS A 46 -4.52 -28.17 9.63
C HIS A 46 -3.72 -27.67 8.41
N GLU A 47 -3.54 -28.52 7.41
CA GLU A 47 -2.91 -28.12 6.15
C GLU A 47 -3.75 -27.08 5.39
N GLY A 48 -5.08 -27.18 5.44
CA GLY A 48 -5.99 -26.20 4.84
C GLY A 48 -5.82 -24.78 5.43
N GLU A 49 -5.80 -24.67 6.76
CA GLU A 49 -5.65 -23.37 7.45
C GLU A 49 -4.27 -22.74 7.20
N LEU A 50 -3.20 -23.55 7.19
CA LEU A 50 -1.85 -23.08 6.89
C LEU A 50 -1.71 -22.62 5.44
N LEU A 51 -2.37 -23.28 4.50
CA LEU A 51 -2.40 -22.88 3.10
C LEU A 51 -3.18 -21.58 2.90
N GLU A 52 -4.28 -21.38 3.63
CA GLU A 52 -5.05 -20.13 3.62
C GLU A 52 -4.21 -18.97 4.18
N PHE A 53 -3.53 -19.17 5.31
CA PHE A 53 -2.61 -18.18 5.88
C PHE A 53 -1.49 -17.82 4.88
N ARG A 54 -0.88 -18.83 4.26
CA ARG A 54 0.16 -18.62 3.24
C ARG A 54 -0.38 -17.86 2.03
N SER A 55 -1.61 -18.14 1.60
CA SER A 55 -2.26 -17.44 0.50
C SER A 55 -2.43 -15.94 0.81
N LYS A 56 -2.90 -15.60 2.02
CA LYS A 56 -3.02 -14.21 2.48
C LYS A 56 -1.67 -13.49 2.51
N CYS A 57 -0.61 -14.12 3.04
CA CYS A 57 0.75 -13.55 3.00
C CYS A 57 1.31 -13.42 1.57
N SER A 58 0.98 -14.35 0.67
CA SER A 58 1.43 -14.31 -0.72
C SER A 58 0.80 -13.16 -1.50
N ILE A 59 -0.46 -12.82 -1.21
CA ILE A 59 -1.15 -11.68 -1.82
C ILE A 59 -0.52 -10.37 -1.32
N LEU A 60 -0.27 -10.25 0.00
CA LEU A 60 0.43 -9.11 0.59
C LEU A 60 1.79 -8.87 -0.07
N TRP A 61 2.57 -9.93 -0.27
CA TRP A 61 3.86 -9.87 -0.97
C TRP A 61 3.71 -9.42 -2.42
N SER A 62 2.64 -9.84 -3.10
CA SER A 62 2.41 -9.46 -4.50
C SER A 62 2.11 -7.96 -4.64
N TYR A 63 1.43 -7.36 -3.65
CA TYR A 63 1.19 -5.92 -3.60
C TYR A 63 2.46 -5.10 -3.33
N ASP A 64 3.39 -5.61 -2.51
CA ASP A 64 4.70 -4.97 -2.30
C ASP A 64 5.62 -5.13 -3.53
N TRP A 65 5.60 -6.32 -4.15
CA TRP A 65 6.43 -6.64 -5.30
C TRP A 65 6.06 -5.84 -6.56
N VAL A 66 4.76 -5.68 -6.83
CA VAL A 66 4.26 -4.92 -7.97
C VAL A 66 3.84 -3.54 -7.51
N SER A 67 4.82 -2.67 -7.28
CA SER A 67 4.55 -1.24 -7.04
C SER A 67 4.00 -0.55 -8.29
N ILE A 68 3.21 0.51 -8.09
CA ILE A 68 2.78 1.39 -9.17
C ILE A 68 4.02 1.88 -9.93
N THR A 69 4.01 1.75 -11.25
CA THR A 69 5.15 2.20 -12.08
C THR A 69 5.42 3.68 -11.84
N LEU A 70 6.67 4.01 -11.54
CA LEU A 70 7.12 5.37 -11.19
C LEU A 70 6.70 6.44 -12.21
N VAL A 71 6.61 6.08 -13.48
CA VAL A 71 6.20 7.00 -14.55
C VAL A 71 4.75 7.46 -14.38
N TYR A 72 3.85 6.63 -13.86
CA TYR A 72 2.45 7.01 -13.67
C TYR A 72 2.30 8.15 -12.65
N THR A 73 2.98 8.05 -11.51
CA THR A 73 2.95 9.10 -10.48
C THR A 73 3.64 10.38 -10.96
N GLN A 74 4.71 10.25 -11.77
CA GLN A 74 5.40 11.38 -12.37
C GLN A 74 4.53 12.13 -13.38
N VAL A 75 3.80 11.43 -14.25
CA VAL A 75 2.93 12.07 -15.24
C VAL A 75 1.77 12.80 -14.58
N VAL A 76 1.15 12.19 -13.57
CA VAL A 76 0.02 12.79 -12.85
C VAL A 76 0.44 14.04 -12.06
N THR A 77 1.59 13.98 -11.36
CA THR A 77 2.13 15.14 -10.64
C THR A 77 2.46 16.27 -11.63
N LEU A 78 3.20 15.98 -12.70
CA LEU A 78 3.57 16.99 -13.71
C LEU A 78 2.34 17.63 -14.39
N SER A 79 1.32 16.83 -14.71
CA SER A 79 0.05 17.34 -15.25
C SER A 79 -0.67 18.27 -14.27
N THR A 80 -0.73 17.92 -12.99
CA THR A 80 -1.41 18.74 -11.98
C THR A 80 -0.65 20.03 -11.69
N TYR A 81 0.68 19.97 -11.57
CA TYR A 81 1.51 21.14 -11.33
C TYR A 81 1.52 22.10 -12.52
N SER A 82 1.60 21.59 -13.75
CA SER A 82 1.53 22.44 -14.95
C SER A 82 0.18 23.16 -15.07
N PHE A 83 -0.92 22.49 -14.71
CA PHE A 83 -2.24 23.11 -14.64
C PHE A 83 -2.29 24.27 -13.63
N VAL A 84 -1.76 24.07 -12.41
CA VAL A 84 -1.70 25.13 -11.38
C VAL A 84 -0.86 26.32 -11.86
N ILE A 85 0.29 26.07 -12.48
CA ILE A 85 1.16 27.11 -13.04
C ILE A 85 0.41 27.91 -14.12
N ALA A 86 -0.29 27.24 -15.04
CA ALA A 86 -1.10 27.89 -16.06
C ALA A 86 -2.21 28.76 -15.45
N CYS A 87 -2.87 28.31 -14.38
CA CYS A 87 -3.87 29.10 -13.66
C CYS A 87 -3.29 30.33 -12.95
N ILE A 88 -2.04 30.26 -12.48
CA ILE A 88 -1.35 31.40 -11.86
C ILE A 88 -1.03 32.46 -12.91
N PHE A 89 -0.45 32.08 -14.05
CA PHE A 89 -0.10 33.03 -15.11
C PHE A 89 -1.32 33.56 -15.86
N GLY A 90 -2.32 32.71 -16.14
CA GLY A 90 -3.50 33.09 -16.91
C GLY A 90 -4.45 34.09 -16.22
N ARG A 91 -4.28 34.30 -14.91
CA ARG A 91 -5.11 35.22 -14.11
C ARG A 91 -4.35 36.41 -13.55
N GLN A 92 -3.11 36.61 -13.97
CA GLN A 92 -2.46 37.91 -13.85
C GLN A 92 -3.22 38.90 -14.74
N CYS A 93 -4.22 39.59 -14.18
CA CYS A 93 -4.95 40.64 -14.89
C CYS A 93 -3.99 41.77 -15.24
N ILE A 94 -3.80 42.02 -16.54
CA ILE A 94 -3.20 43.26 -17.03
C ILE A 94 -4.17 44.40 -16.71
N ASP A 95 -3.72 45.35 -15.89
CA ASP A 95 -4.48 46.54 -15.51
C ASP A 95 -4.71 47.41 -16.75
N ASN A 96 -5.93 47.39 -17.27
CA ASN A 96 -6.37 48.21 -18.40
C ASN A 96 -7.19 49.41 -17.91
N GLY A 97 -6.74 50.14 -16.87
CA GLY A 97 -7.14 51.53 -16.58
C GLY A 97 -8.63 51.85 -16.50
N SER A 98 -9.49 50.84 -16.30
CA SER A 98 -10.95 50.95 -16.35
C SER A 98 -11.51 50.64 -14.96
N LYS A 99 -12.24 51.59 -14.39
CA LYS A 99 -12.60 51.69 -12.96
C LYS A 99 -13.66 50.70 -12.45
N ASP A 100 -13.86 49.57 -13.12
CA ASP A 100 -14.69 48.47 -12.61
C ASP A 100 -13.78 47.33 -12.13
N ILE A 101 -13.34 47.47 -10.88
CA ILE A 101 -12.59 46.42 -10.19
C ILE A 101 -13.59 45.34 -9.76
N SER A 102 -13.77 44.32 -10.60
CA SER A 102 -14.55 43.13 -10.26
C SER A 102 -13.95 42.44 -9.03
N LEU A 103 -14.79 41.97 -8.09
CA LEU A 103 -14.37 41.20 -6.89
C LEU A 103 -13.40 40.04 -7.20
N ASP A 104 -13.49 39.48 -8.41
CA ASP A 104 -12.65 38.39 -8.91
C ASP A 104 -11.18 38.80 -9.13
N VAL A 105 -10.87 40.10 -9.22
CA VAL A 105 -9.50 40.64 -9.33
C VAL A 105 -8.82 40.71 -7.95
N TYR A 106 -9.58 41.04 -6.90
CA TYR A 106 -9.04 41.19 -5.54
C TYR A 106 -8.86 39.84 -4.84
N PHE A 107 -9.86 38.96 -4.93
CA PHE A 107 -9.77 37.62 -4.38
C PHE A 107 -10.43 36.61 -5.31
N PRO A 108 -9.65 35.80 -6.04
CA PRO A 108 -10.22 34.98 -7.07
C PRO A 108 -10.67 33.61 -6.52
N LEU A 109 -11.85 33.62 -5.93
CA LEU A 109 -12.43 32.52 -5.16
C LEU A 109 -12.55 31.22 -5.97
N TRP A 110 -12.96 31.30 -7.24
CA TRP A 110 -13.21 30.11 -8.06
C TRP A 110 -11.97 29.28 -8.35
N THR A 111 -10.81 29.92 -8.40
CA THR A 111 -9.58 29.24 -8.81
C THR A 111 -8.74 28.84 -7.63
N VAL A 112 -8.89 29.52 -6.50
CA VAL A 112 -8.48 28.96 -5.21
C VAL A 112 -9.21 27.63 -5.00
N LEU A 113 -10.53 27.58 -5.22
CA LEU A 113 -11.30 26.34 -5.13
C LEU A 113 -10.85 25.28 -6.15
N GLN A 114 -10.54 25.68 -7.38
CA GLN A 114 -10.03 24.78 -8.42
C GLN A 114 -8.64 24.21 -8.07
N ILE A 115 -7.72 25.05 -7.57
CA ILE A 115 -6.39 24.61 -7.13
C ILE A 115 -6.51 23.69 -5.90
N LEU A 116 -7.35 24.04 -4.92
CA LEU A 116 -7.60 23.20 -3.75
C LEU A 116 -8.15 21.83 -4.15
N PHE A 117 -9.07 21.78 -5.11
CA PHE A 117 -9.61 20.51 -5.59
C PHE A 117 -8.54 19.65 -6.26
N TYR A 118 -7.80 20.17 -7.25
CA TYR A 118 -6.79 19.38 -7.96
C TYR A 118 -5.57 19.02 -7.11
N MET A 119 -5.07 19.95 -6.28
CA MET A 119 -3.98 19.66 -5.33
C MET A 119 -4.44 18.74 -4.20
N GLY A 120 -5.68 18.88 -3.74
CA GLY A 120 -6.29 18.01 -2.74
C GLY A 120 -6.41 16.56 -3.23
N LEU A 121 -6.91 16.37 -4.46
CA LEU A 121 -6.97 15.04 -5.08
C LEU A 121 -5.58 14.40 -5.23
N LEU A 122 -4.57 15.19 -5.63
CA LEU A 122 -3.19 14.72 -5.73
C LEU A 122 -2.64 14.28 -4.38
N LYS A 123 -2.92 15.03 -3.31
CA LYS A 123 -2.47 14.72 -1.95
C LYS A 123 -3.15 13.48 -1.37
N VAL A 124 -4.44 13.32 -1.59
CA VAL A 124 -5.16 12.10 -1.21
C VAL A 124 -4.57 10.88 -1.90
N ALA A 125 -4.26 10.98 -3.20
CA ALA A 125 -3.63 9.89 -3.94
C ALA A 125 -2.20 9.59 -3.44
N GLU A 126 -1.44 10.61 -3.01
CA GLU A 126 -0.11 10.45 -2.42
C GLU A 126 -0.18 9.63 -1.11
N HIS A 127 -1.15 9.91 -0.24
CA HIS A 127 -1.33 9.15 1.00
C HIS A 127 -1.81 7.72 0.75
N MET A 128 -2.64 7.47 -0.28
CA MET A 128 -3.14 6.12 -0.55
C MET A 128 -2.11 5.18 -1.20
N ILE A 129 -1.00 5.69 -1.73
CA ILE A 129 -0.08 4.87 -2.53
C ILE A 129 0.79 3.95 -1.69
N ASN A 130 1.06 4.30 -0.44
CA ASN A 130 1.86 3.49 0.47
C ASN A 130 1.25 3.48 1.87
N GLN A 131 0.42 2.46 2.13
CA GLN A 131 -0.33 2.31 3.39
C GLN A 131 0.47 1.63 4.53
N TYR A 132 1.77 1.46 4.33
CA TYR A 132 2.70 0.79 5.25
C TYR A 132 3.84 1.71 5.72
N SER A 133 3.70 3.03 5.57
CA SER A 133 4.61 3.98 6.20
C SER A 133 4.35 4.01 7.72
N GLU A 134 5.20 4.76 8.43
CA GLU A 134 4.98 5.11 9.84
C GLU A 134 4.11 6.39 9.97
N ASP A 135 3.35 6.74 8.92
CA ASP A 135 2.47 7.90 8.97
C ASP A 135 1.22 7.57 9.79
N ASP A 136 0.66 8.55 10.49
CA ASP A 136 -0.47 8.34 11.44
C ASP A 136 -1.74 7.77 10.78
N GLU A 137 -1.86 7.90 9.47
CA GLU A 137 -3.01 7.45 8.67
C GLU A 137 -2.86 6.01 8.11
N ASP A 138 -1.70 5.37 8.35
CA ASP A 138 -1.35 4.06 7.79
C ASP A 138 -1.69 2.90 8.75
N PHE A 139 -1.56 1.66 8.24
CA PHE A 139 -1.78 0.48 9.07
C PHE A 139 -0.63 0.27 10.07
N ASP A 140 -0.96 0.22 11.36
CA ASP A 140 -0.01 -0.14 12.42
C ASP A 140 0.31 -1.65 12.43
N LEU A 141 1.15 -2.06 11.47
CA LEU A 141 1.66 -3.42 11.34
C LEU A 141 2.43 -3.87 12.59
N SER A 142 3.13 -2.95 13.26
CA SER A 142 3.91 -3.24 14.47
C SER A 142 2.99 -3.67 15.62
N TYR A 143 1.87 -2.98 15.80
CA TYR A 143 0.83 -3.36 16.75
C TYR A 143 0.19 -4.71 16.40
N LEU A 144 -0.19 -4.91 15.13
CA LEU A 144 -0.81 -6.16 14.69
C LEU A 144 0.12 -7.37 14.86
N LEU A 145 1.42 -7.21 14.56
CA LEU A 145 2.42 -8.26 14.71
C LEU A 145 2.64 -8.60 16.19
N ASN A 146 2.77 -7.59 17.06
CA ASN A 146 2.94 -7.81 18.50
C ASN A 146 1.71 -8.48 19.13
N ARG A 147 0.50 -8.19 18.63
CA ARG A 147 -0.74 -8.83 19.07
C ARG A 147 -0.79 -10.32 18.72
N HIS A 148 -0.31 -10.71 17.53
CA HIS A 148 -0.35 -12.11 17.10
C HIS A 148 0.85 -12.94 17.60
N SER A 149 1.95 -12.30 18.00
CA SER A 149 3.14 -12.96 18.55
C SER A 149 3.07 -13.27 20.04
N LYS A 150 2.07 -12.73 20.75
CA LYS A 150 1.92 -12.83 22.21
C LYS A 150 0.83 -13.83 22.57
#